data_AF-A0A5K1C8G7-F1
#
_entry.id   AF-A0A5K1C8G7-F1
#
_cell.length_a   1.000
_cell.length_b   1.000
_cell.length_c   1.000
_cell.angle_alpha   90.00
_cell.angle_beta   90.00
_cell.angle_gamma   90.00
#
_symmetry.space_group_name_H-M   'P 1'
#
loop_
_entity.id
_entity.type
_entity.pdbx_description
1 polymer ?
#
loop_
_entity_poly.entity_id
_entity_poly.type
_entity_poly.pdbx_seq_one_letter_code
_entity_poly.pdbx_strand_id
1 'polypeptide(L)' 'LLLRPVLPGPFVVHAVRLPSSRPPTAVKAFVWQ' A
#
# COMPACT_ATOMS: atom_id res chain seq x y z
N LEU A 1 9.42 -0.20 -4.38
CA LEU A 1 8.32 -1.17 -4.18
C LEU A 1 8.96 -2.52 -3.93
N LEU A 2 9.04 -2.99 -2.68
CA LEU A 2 9.61 -4.30 -2.35
C LEU A 2 8.43 -5.24 -2.07
N LEU A 3 8.15 -6.18 -2.96
CA LEU A 3 7.07 -7.16 -2.83
C LEU A 3 7.66 -8.47 -2.33
N ARG A 4 7.24 -8.89 -1.13
CA ARG A 4 7.54 -10.25 -0.64
C ARG A 4 6.50 -11.20 -1.22
N PRO A 5 6.83 -12.47 -1.48
CA PRO A 5 5.85 -13.45 -1.91
C PRO A 5 4.76 -13.59 -0.84
N VAL A 6 3.52 -13.30 -1.22
CA VAL A 6 2.31 -13.47 -0.41
C VAL A 6 1.77 -14.86 -0.72
N LEU A 7 1.49 -15.68 0.28
CA LEU A 7 0.85 -16.98 0.08
C LEU A 7 -0.54 -16.79 -0.56
N PRO A 8 -1.08 -17.75 -1.29
CA PRO A 8 -2.47 -17.67 -1.75
C PRO A 8 -3.44 -17.69 -0.56
N GLY A 9 -4.29 -16.67 -0.43
CA GLY A 9 -5.28 -16.52 0.64
C GLY A 9 -5.93 -15.14 0.67
N PRO A 10 -6.96 -14.90 1.52
CA PRO A 10 -7.51 -13.57 1.72
C PRO A 10 -6.43 -12.64 2.30
N PHE A 11 -6.38 -11.40 1.83
CA PHE A 11 -5.48 -10.38 2.35
C PHE A 11 -6.22 -9.04 2.47
N VAL A 12 -5.78 -8.23 3.41
CA VAL A 12 -6.29 -6.88 3.67
C VAL A 12 -5.27 -5.86 3.19
N VAL A 13 -5.73 -4.88 2.41
CA VAL A 13 -4.90 -3.78 1.91
C VAL A 13 -5.21 -2.51 2.70
N HIS A 14 -4.24 -2.02 3.45
CA HIS A 14 -4.30 -0.73 4.13
C HIS A 14 -3.56 0.33 3.31
N ALA A 15 -4.29 1.28 2.75
CA ALA A 15 -3.73 2.41 2.01
C ALA A 15 -3.79 3.69 2.85
N VAL A 16 -2.65 4.36 2.99
CA VAL A 16 -2.51 5.65 3.68
C VAL A 16 -2.15 6.72 2.66
N ARG A 17 -2.96 7.79 2.60
CA ARG A 17 -2.65 8.97 1.79
C ARG A 17 -1.51 9.74 2.46
N LEU A 18 -0.42 9.96 1.73
CA LEU A 18 0.69 10.76 2.25
C LEU A 18 0.34 12.25 2.12
N PRO A 19 0.67 13.06 3.14
CA PRO A 19 0.51 14.51 3.04
C PRO A 19 1.35 15.02 1.87
N SER A 20 0.71 15.65 0.89
CA SER A 20 1.37 16.24 -0.27
C SER A 20 0.92 17.68 -0.46
N SER A 21 1.88 18.58 -0.63
CA SER A 21 1.65 20.02 -0.86
C SER A 21 1.42 20.38 -2.33
N ARG A 22 1.63 19.44 -3.26
CA ARG A 22 1.35 19.59 -4.70
C ARG A 22 0.97 18.25 -5.35
N PRO A 23 0.14 18.23 -6.39
CA PRO A 23 -0.08 17.03 -7.18
C PRO A 23 1.25 16.56 -7.81
N PRO A 24 1.51 15.23 -7.90
CA PRO A 24 0.56 14.14 -7.65
C PRO A 24 0.45 13.71 -6.17
N THR A 25 -0.74 13.22 -5.80
CA THR A 25 -1.00 12.66 -4.47
C THR A 25 -0.29 11.31 -4.35
N ALA A 26 0.67 11.19 -3.42
CA ALA A 26 1.32 9.93 -3.13
C ALA A 26 0.49 9.09 -2.15
N VAL A 27 0.41 7.78 -2.39
CA VAL A 27 -0.29 6.82 -1.54
C VAL A 27 0.68 5.70 -1.18
N LYS A 28 0.71 5.34 0.11
CA LYS A 28 1.49 4.19 0.60
C LYS A 28 0.52 3.07 0.96
N ALA A 29 0.69 1.90 0.33
CA ALA A 29 -0.12 0.72 0.61
C ALA A 29 0.68 -0.32 1.40
N PHE A 30 0.02 -0.96 2.36
CA PHE A 30 0.50 -2.10 3.13
C PHE A 30 -0.45 -3.25 2.91
N VAL A 31 0.09 -4.43 2.58
CA VAL A 31 -0.69 -5.65 2.36
C VAL A 31 -0.42 -6.58 3.53
N TRP A 32 -1.48 -6.97 4.22
CA TRP A 32 -1.46 -7.96 5.30
C TRP A 32 -2.21 -9.19 4.79
N GLN A 33 -1.56 -10.34 4.84
CA GLN A 33 -2.22 -11.62 4.61
C GLN A 33 -2.62 -12.23 5.95
#